data_AF-R7HZ13-F1
#
_entry.id   AF-R7HZ13-F1
#
_cell.length_a   1.000
_cell.length_b   1.000
_cell.length_c   1.000
_cell.angle_alpha   90.00
_cell.angle_beta   90.00
_cell.angle_gamma   90.00
#
_symmetry.space_group_name_H-M   'P 1'
#
loop_
_entity.id
_entity.type
_entity.pdbx_description
1 polymer ?
#
loop_
_entity_poly.entity_id
_entity_poly.type
_entity_poly.pdbx_seq_one_letter_code
_entity_poly.pdbx_strand_id
1 'polypeptide(L)'
;MKIQSVNMCDQTFGNGRKKFDVQGHVGSMFDNLHHCEQSYNPQNIIDTVESNNVKKILVSSLSGLNPEGSDFFQSESNAAKDIELIKGNDNVKMYPLISCQPGIVKDSTNIEKLVSNGKFYGMKFHPTNTNQSIKDNFEIYSQYFDVAEKNGLPCVFHSTTDGKSDPLEIIKLAEKHPKHPVVLYHVDLMASPEQMSKTIDNISDSLKNSRSNLYVDISWLTGLFDNAEQNKNTIKQALEKIGSDRILFGSDAPIAEMGDKEKYGKFADFVEETVKEFYKDKPVDAEKALNDIFYDNAEELFIDKKWFKKPINETFGEQIKKSPSSNKKGLWIAAGILAVGVLALVAKCFNAEDKTKS
;
A
#
# COMPACT_ATOMS: atom_id res chain seq x y z
N MET A 1 46.03 -15.89 -5.26
CA MET A 1 44.99 -15.04 -4.65
C MET A 1 43.93 -14.82 -5.73
N LYS A 2 42.79 -15.52 -5.66
CA LYS A 2 41.70 -15.39 -6.65
C LYS A 2 40.89 -14.16 -6.27
N ILE A 3 41.00 -13.10 -7.06
CA ILE A 3 40.11 -11.95 -6.97
C ILE A 3 38.76 -12.43 -7.52
N GLN A 4 37.80 -12.67 -6.62
CA GLN A 4 36.42 -12.84 -7.00
C GLN A 4 35.95 -11.51 -7.61
N SER A 5 35.56 -11.56 -8.88
CA SER A 5 34.84 -10.48 -9.54
C SER A 5 33.57 -10.21 -8.76
N VAL A 6 33.53 -9.09 -8.05
CA VAL A 6 32.29 -8.50 -7.57
C VAL A 6 31.46 -8.21 -8.82
N ASN A 7 30.33 -8.90 -8.97
CA ASN A 7 29.33 -8.55 -9.98
C ASN A 7 29.04 -7.06 -9.79
N MET A 8 29.45 -6.25 -10.76
CA MET A 8 29.02 -4.86 -10.83
C MET A 8 27.50 -4.92 -10.97
N CYS A 9 26.78 -4.24 -10.07
CA CYS A 9 25.34 -4.05 -10.22
C CYS A 9 25.07 -3.63 -11.67
N ASP A 10 24.20 -4.35 -12.37
CA ASP A 10 23.66 -3.89 -13.65
C ASP A 10 22.99 -2.54 -13.39
N GLN A 11 23.74 -1.47 -13.65
CA GLN A 11 23.27 -0.09 -13.56
C GLN A 11 22.37 0.16 -14.74
N THR A 12 21.14 -0.36 -14.69
CA THR A 12 20.12 0.00 -15.67
C THR A 12 19.69 1.44 -15.39
N PHE A 13 20.19 2.38 -16.19
CA PHE A 13 19.79 3.78 -16.14
C PHE A 13 18.42 3.96 -16.81
N GLY A 14 17.50 4.67 -16.16
CA GLY A 14 16.21 5.11 -16.72
C GLY A 14 15.21 3.99 -17.03
N ASN A 15 14.63 4.01 -18.25
CA ASN A 15 13.57 3.07 -18.70
C ASN A 15 13.90 1.58 -18.56
N GLY A 16 15.17 1.21 -18.37
CA GLY A 16 15.60 -0.16 -18.14
C GLY A 16 15.37 -0.68 -16.73
N ARG A 17 15.18 0.17 -15.71
CA ARG A 17 14.98 -0.30 -14.32
C ARG A 17 13.61 -0.96 -14.15
N LYS A 18 13.58 -2.12 -13.51
CA LYS A 18 12.35 -2.85 -13.18
C LYS A 18 11.49 -2.03 -12.21
N LYS A 19 10.20 -1.86 -12.51
CA LYS A 19 9.30 -1.05 -11.68
C LYS A 19 8.05 -1.81 -11.22
N PHE A 20 7.57 -1.44 -10.04
CA PHE A 20 6.25 -1.75 -9.51
C PHE A 20 5.55 -0.42 -9.25
N ASP A 21 4.62 -0.07 -10.14
CA ASP A 21 3.82 1.14 -10.02
C ASP A 21 2.66 0.91 -9.04
N VAL A 22 2.58 1.70 -7.98
CA VAL A 22 1.54 1.52 -6.95
C VAL A 22 0.22 2.22 -7.26
N GLN A 23 0.09 2.91 -8.40
CA GLN A 23 -1.11 3.68 -8.69
C GLN A 23 -1.50 3.65 -10.17
N GLY A 24 -2.41 2.74 -10.50
CA GLY A 24 -3.08 2.67 -11.79
C GLY A 24 -4.61 2.66 -11.69
N HIS A 25 -5.27 3.08 -12.77
CA HIS A 25 -6.71 3.30 -12.82
C HIS A 25 -7.39 2.68 -14.04
N VAL A 26 -8.53 2.04 -13.79
CA VAL A 26 -9.44 1.52 -14.83
C VAL A 26 -10.88 1.91 -14.51
N GLY A 27 -11.76 1.80 -15.49
CA GLY A 27 -13.15 2.22 -15.38
C GLY A 27 -13.35 3.67 -15.81
N SER A 28 -14.52 4.21 -15.51
CA SER A 28 -14.96 5.51 -15.98
C SER A 28 -15.10 6.54 -14.86
N MET A 29 -14.82 7.79 -15.17
CA MET A 29 -15.04 8.94 -14.30
C MET A 29 -15.41 10.18 -15.12
N PHE A 30 -15.97 11.18 -14.43
CA PHE A 30 -15.98 12.54 -14.97
C PHE A 30 -14.73 13.27 -14.50
N ASP A 31 -13.87 13.64 -15.43
CA ASP A 31 -12.68 14.42 -15.16
C ASP A 31 -13.06 15.89 -14.97
N ASN A 32 -13.07 16.33 -13.71
CA ASN A 32 -13.40 17.71 -13.36
C ASN A 32 -12.34 18.72 -13.82
N LEU A 33 -11.08 18.30 -14.01
CA LEU A 33 -10.01 19.19 -14.44
C LEU A 33 -10.16 19.55 -15.92
N HIS A 34 -10.56 18.57 -16.74
CA HIS A 34 -10.71 18.74 -18.19
C HIS A 34 -12.18 18.87 -18.65
N HIS A 35 -13.13 18.78 -17.71
CA HIS A 35 -14.57 18.82 -17.96
C HIS A 35 -15.04 17.82 -19.02
N CYS A 36 -14.59 16.57 -18.91
CA CYS A 36 -14.92 15.52 -19.88
C CYS A 36 -15.09 14.14 -19.23
N GLU A 37 -15.79 13.27 -19.92
CA GLU A 37 -15.91 11.86 -19.54
C GLU A 37 -14.64 11.12 -19.95
N GLN A 38 -14.05 10.36 -19.03
CA GLN A 38 -12.89 9.54 -19.27
C GLN A 38 -13.21 8.09 -18.93
N SER A 39 -12.73 7.16 -19.77
CA SER A 39 -12.86 5.73 -19.52
C SER A 39 -11.57 5.03 -19.89
N TYR A 40 -11.05 4.24 -18.97
CA TYR A 40 -9.79 3.54 -19.12
C TYR A 40 -9.97 2.04 -18.95
N ASN A 41 -9.30 1.28 -19.81
CA ASN A 41 -9.23 -0.16 -19.74
C ASN A 41 -7.78 -0.61 -19.45
N PRO A 42 -7.55 -1.91 -19.21
CA PRO A 42 -6.21 -2.44 -18.95
C PRO A 42 -5.18 -2.12 -20.05
N GLN A 43 -5.61 -2.09 -21.32
CA GLN A 43 -4.71 -1.81 -22.42
C GLN A 43 -4.19 -0.36 -22.36
N ASN A 44 -5.02 0.60 -21.93
CA ASN A 44 -4.55 1.98 -21.73
C ASN A 44 -3.38 2.05 -20.75
N ILE A 45 -3.42 1.28 -19.65
CA ILE A 45 -2.29 1.19 -18.71
C ILE A 45 -1.08 0.54 -19.39
N ILE A 46 -1.26 -0.62 -20.04
CA ILE A 46 -0.16 -1.37 -20.67
C ILE A 46 0.59 -0.50 -21.68
N ASP A 47 -0.15 0.19 -22.55
CA ASP A 47 0.40 1.06 -23.60
C ASP A 47 1.26 2.19 -23.03
N THR A 48 0.92 2.70 -21.84
CA THR A 48 1.69 3.73 -21.13
C THR A 48 2.97 3.15 -20.50
N VAL A 49 2.86 2.02 -19.80
CA VAL A 49 3.88 1.65 -18.79
C VAL A 49 4.85 0.55 -19.24
N GLU A 50 4.46 -0.31 -20.19
CA GLU A 50 5.21 -1.53 -20.54
C GLU A 50 6.61 -1.21 -21.07
N SER A 51 6.73 -0.20 -21.95
CA SER A 51 8.02 0.23 -22.51
C SER A 51 8.98 0.83 -21.48
N ASN A 52 8.47 1.21 -20.30
CA ASN A 52 9.23 1.79 -19.21
C ASN A 52 9.62 0.74 -18.14
N ASN A 53 9.55 -0.54 -18.53
CA ASN A 53 9.92 -1.72 -17.72
C ASN A 53 9.14 -1.86 -16.41
N VAL A 54 7.89 -1.41 -16.40
CA VAL A 54 6.94 -1.77 -15.34
C VAL A 54 6.59 -3.24 -15.45
N LYS A 55 6.79 -3.99 -14.36
CA LYS A 55 6.45 -5.42 -14.29
C LYS A 55 5.19 -5.70 -13.51
N LYS A 56 4.83 -4.79 -12.61
CA LYS A 56 3.67 -4.89 -11.74
C LYS A 56 3.03 -3.52 -11.60
N ILE A 57 1.71 -3.48 -11.55
CA ILE A 57 0.97 -2.28 -11.23
C ILE A 57 -0.23 -2.61 -10.34
N LEU A 58 -0.46 -1.80 -9.31
CA LEU A 58 -1.71 -1.84 -8.54
C LEU A 58 -2.79 -1.09 -9.32
N VAL A 59 -3.97 -1.68 -9.45
CA VAL A 59 -5.08 -1.09 -10.21
C VAL A 59 -6.32 -0.90 -9.34
N SER A 60 -6.95 0.27 -9.43
CA SER A 60 -8.20 0.57 -8.73
C SER A 60 -9.29 1.03 -9.69
N SER A 61 -10.55 0.76 -9.34
CA SER A 61 -11.71 1.12 -10.16
C SER A 61 -12.11 2.58 -9.92
N LEU A 62 -12.00 3.42 -10.95
CA LEU A 62 -12.52 4.79 -10.97
C LEU A 62 -14.04 4.82 -10.77
N SER A 63 -14.76 3.89 -11.40
CA SER A 63 -16.21 3.78 -11.27
C SER A 63 -16.64 3.52 -9.82
N GLY A 64 -15.84 2.74 -9.08
CA GLY A 64 -16.03 2.51 -7.63
C GLY A 64 -15.58 3.66 -6.73
N LEU A 65 -15.03 4.74 -7.26
CA LEU A 65 -14.55 5.90 -6.48
C LEU A 65 -15.33 7.19 -6.80
N ASN A 66 -16.28 7.14 -7.74
CA ASN A 66 -17.15 8.25 -8.07
C ASN A 66 -18.17 8.55 -6.95
N PRO A 67 -18.72 9.77 -6.89
CA PRO A 67 -19.72 10.13 -5.88
C PRO A 67 -21.04 9.41 -6.15
N GLU A 68 -21.76 9.06 -5.07
CA GLU A 68 -23.09 8.45 -5.15
C GLU A 68 -24.04 9.36 -5.94
N GLY A 69 -24.78 8.76 -6.88
CA GLY A 69 -25.73 9.47 -7.75
C GLY A 69 -25.10 10.07 -9.02
N SER A 70 -23.79 9.96 -9.24
CA SER A 70 -23.20 10.29 -10.54
C SER A 70 -23.43 9.21 -11.60
N ASP A 71 -23.37 9.58 -12.88
CA ASP A 71 -23.61 8.68 -14.02
C ASP A 71 -22.62 7.50 -14.09
N PHE A 72 -21.41 7.68 -13.55
CA PHE A 72 -20.36 6.67 -13.52
C PHE A 72 -20.21 5.97 -12.16
N PHE A 73 -21.13 6.22 -11.22
CA PHE A 73 -21.10 5.57 -9.92
C PHE A 73 -21.31 4.06 -10.04
N GLN A 74 -20.43 3.29 -9.41
CA GLN A 74 -20.67 1.89 -9.11
C GLN A 74 -20.55 1.67 -7.60
N SER A 75 -21.42 0.83 -7.04
CA SER A 75 -21.25 0.36 -5.66
C SER A 75 -19.98 -0.46 -5.51
N GLU A 76 -19.44 -0.54 -4.28
CA GLU A 76 -18.28 -1.38 -3.96
C GLU A 76 -18.39 -2.80 -4.53
N SER A 77 -19.57 -3.41 -4.46
CA SER A 77 -19.79 -4.78 -4.90
C SER A 77 -19.72 -4.96 -6.41
N ASN A 78 -20.10 -3.93 -7.19
CA ASN A 78 -19.98 -3.97 -8.64
C ASN A 78 -18.55 -3.63 -9.07
N ALA A 79 -17.95 -2.59 -8.47
CA ALA A 79 -16.57 -2.22 -8.72
C ALA A 79 -15.59 -3.35 -8.36
N ALA A 80 -15.83 -4.08 -7.26
CA ALA A 80 -15.06 -5.25 -6.86
C ALA A 80 -15.12 -6.38 -7.91
N LYS A 81 -16.32 -6.70 -8.42
CA LYS A 81 -16.47 -7.71 -9.48
C LYS A 81 -15.70 -7.32 -10.73
N ASP A 82 -15.82 -6.06 -11.15
CA ASP A 82 -15.18 -5.58 -12.37
C ASP A 82 -13.65 -5.60 -12.24
N ILE A 83 -13.10 -5.07 -11.13
CA ILE A 83 -11.65 -4.98 -10.92
C ILE A 83 -10.99 -6.35 -10.75
N GLU A 84 -11.69 -7.37 -10.21
CA GLU A 84 -11.16 -8.73 -10.09
C GLU A 84 -10.98 -9.44 -11.45
N LEU A 85 -11.81 -9.07 -12.44
CA LEU A 85 -11.71 -9.58 -13.80
C LEU A 85 -10.52 -8.98 -14.56
N ILE A 86 -9.99 -7.85 -14.09
CA ILE A 86 -8.84 -7.19 -14.72
C ILE A 86 -7.60 -8.07 -14.61
N LYS A 87 -6.91 -8.19 -15.75
CA LYS A 87 -5.63 -8.86 -15.90
C LYS A 87 -4.75 -7.98 -16.78
N GLY A 88 -3.46 -8.00 -16.48
CA GLY A 88 -2.46 -7.46 -17.39
C GLY A 88 -2.08 -8.47 -18.48
N ASN A 89 -0.89 -8.33 -19.03
CA ASN A 89 -0.35 -9.24 -20.04
C ASN A 89 0.87 -10.03 -19.49
N ASP A 90 1.63 -10.67 -20.37
CA ASP A 90 2.80 -11.46 -19.97
C ASP A 90 3.93 -10.61 -19.36
N ASN A 91 3.99 -9.31 -19.67
CA ASN A 91 5.06 -8.40 -19.24
C ASN A 91 4.66 -7.55 -18.02
N VAL A 92 3.41 -7.08 -17.97
CA VAL A 92 2.87 -6.20 -16.94
C VAL A 92 1.76 -6.94 -16.20
N LYS A 93 1.99 -7.27 -14.93
CA LYS A 93 0.98 -7.90 -14.07
C LYS A 93 0.17 -6.82 -13.35
N MET A 94 -1.15 -6.97 -13.35
CA MET A 94 -2.06 -6.06 -12.63
C MET A 94 -2.57 -6.69 -11.34
N TYR A 95 -2.58 -5.89 -10.28
CA TYR A 95 -2.93 -6.31 -8.92
C TYR A 95 -4.10 -5.45 -8.43
N PRO A 96 -5.31 -6.02 -8.34
CA PRO A 96 -6.50 -5.24 -8.02
C PRO A 96 -6.50 -4.77 -6.56
N LEU A 97 -6.87 -3.50 -6.38
CA LEU A 97 -7.25 -2.88 -5.12
C LEU A 97 -8.77 -2.79 -5.06
N ILE A 98 -9.34 -3.03 -3.88
CA ILE A 98 -10.78 -2.87 -3.69
C ILE A 98 -11.13 -1.40 -3.44
N SER A 99 -12.05 -0.84 -4.23
CA SER A 99 -12.57 0.51 -4.01
C SER A 99 -13.47 0.53 -2.78
N CYS A 100 -13.13 1.38 -1.82
CA CYS A 100 -13.82 1.50 -0.54
C CYS A 100 -14.65 2.79 -0.52
N GLN A 101 -15.89 2.68 -0.02
CA GLN A 101 -16.87 3.76 -0.03
C GLN A 101 -17.44 4.09 1.38
N PRO A 102 -16.58 4.27 2.41
CA PRO A 102 -17.05 4.72 3.72
C PRO A 102 -17.79 6.06 3.61
N GLY A 103 -18.91 6.19 4.32
CA GLY A 103 -19.81 7.35 4.25
C GLY A 103 -20.92 7.23 3.22
N ILE A 104 -20.73 6.46 2.14
CA ILE A 104 -21.82 6.04 1.25
C ILE A 104 -22.54 4.82 1.86
N VAL A 105 -21.77 3.84 2.34
CA VAL A 105 -22.32 2.70 3.08
C VAL A 105 -22.36 2.97 4.58
N LYS A 106 -23.26 2.28 5.29
CA LYS A 106 -23.53 2.50 6.72
C LYS A 106 -22.63 1.70 7.67
N ASP A 107 -22.05 0.61 7.20
CA ASP A 107 -21.23 -0.31 8.00
C ASP A 107 -20.22 -1.08 7.11
N SER A 108 -19.31 -1.82 7.73
CA SER A 108 -18.26 -2.61 7.07
C SER A 108 -18.72 -3.97 6.54
N THR A 109 -19.99 -4.37 6.70
CA THR A 109 -20.45 -5.73 6.37
C THR A 109 -20.24 -6.07 4.91
N ASN A 110 -20.43 -5.11 4.01
CA ASN A 110 -20.26 -5.33 2.58
C ASN A 110 -18.78 -5.57 2.24
N ILE A 111 -17.89 -4.68 2.71
CA ILE A 111 -16.46 -4.79 2.45
C ILE A 111 -15.88 -6.06 3.08
N GLU A 112 -16.31 -6.46 4.28
CA GLU A 112 -15.93 -7.73 4.92
C GLU A 112 -16.23 -8.95 4.05
N LYS A 113 -17.41 -8.97 3.41
CA LYS A 113 -17.80 -10.05 2.50
C LYS A 113 -16.97 -10.04 1.21
N LEU A 114 -16.67 -8.85 0.68
CA LEU A 114 -15.88 -8.72 -0.56
C LEU A 114 -14.44 -9.17 -0.33
N VAL A 115 -13.78 -8.70 0.73
CA VAL A 115 -12.38 -9.08 1.02
C VAL A 115 -12.24 -10.57 1.36
N SER A 116 -13.26 -11.20 1.94
CA SER A 116 -13.24 -12.62 2.29
C SER A 116 -13.37 -13.54 1.08
N ASN A 117 -14.02 -13.07 0.01
CA ASN A 117 -14.35 -13.88 -1.17
C ASN A 117 -13.49 -13.55 -2.39
N GLY A 118 -12.94 -12.34 -2.45
CA GLY A 118 -12.17 -11.86 -3.58
C GLY A 118 -10.66 -11.89 -3.36
N LYS A 119 -9.91 -11.64 -4.44
CA LYS A 119 -8.44 -11.57 -4.40
C LYS A 119 -7.96 -10.14 -4.62
N PHE A 120 -7.86 -9.39 -3.53
CA PHE A 120 -7.36 -8.01 -3.51
C PHE A 120 -6.00 -7.90 -2.85
N TYR A 121 -5.24 -6.86 -3.23
CA TYR A 121 -3.90 -6.62 -2.73
C TYR A 121 -3.81 -5.44 -1.77
N GLY A 122 -4.86 -4.63 -1.68
CA GLY A 122 -5.01 -3.51 -0.76
C GLY A 122 -6.40 -2.88 -0.88
N MET A 123 -6.66 -1.89 -0.05
CA MET A 123 -7.93 -1.14 0.03
C MET A 123 -7.72 0.30 -0.40
N LYS A 124 -8.42 0.76 -1.44
CA LYS A 124 -8.27 2.11 -2.01
C LYS A 124 -9.42 3.02 -1.56
N PHE A 125 -9.04 4.17 -1.02
CA PHE A 125 -9.95 5.21 -0.57
C PHE A 125 -9.73 6.49 -1.40
N HIS A 126 -10.83 7.17 -1.73
CA HIS A 126 -10.80 8.45 -2.43
C HIS A 126 -11.88 9.42 -1.89
N PRO A 127 -11.71 9.93 -0.65
CA PRO A 127 -12.69 10.80 0.02
C PRO A 127 -13.16 11.99 -0.83
N THR A 128 -12.24 12.59 -1.60
CA THR A 128 -12.52 13.71 -2.51
C THR A 128 -13.56 13.35 -3.57
N ASN A 129 -13.35 12.24 -4.30
CA ASN A 129 -14.21 11.84 -5.40
C ASN A 129 -15.54 11.26 -4.90
N THR A 130 -15.51 10.45 -3.83
CA THR A 130 -16.75 9.92 -3.23
C THR A 130 -17.57 11.02 -2.54
N ASN A 131 -16.99 12.21 -2.36
CA ASN A 131 -17.55 13.33 -1.63
C ASN A 131 -17.89 12.97 -0.16
N GLN A 132 -17.09 12.08 0.44
CA GLN A 132 -17.24 11.63 1.82
C GLN A 132 -15.97 11.92 2.61
N SER A 133 -15.93 13.07 3.31
CA SER A 133 -14.76 13.49 4.07
C SER A 133 -14.37 12.46 5.13
N ILE A 134 -13.07 12.27 5.37
CA ILE A 134 -12.59 11.41 6.45
C ILE A 134 -13.07 11.96 7.79
N LYS A 135 -13.00 13.28 7.98
CA LYS A 135 -13.35 13.95 9.23
C LYS A 135 -14.79 13.69 9.66
N ASP A 136 -15.75 13.81 8.74
CA ASP A 136 -17.18 13.67 9.08
C ASP A 136 -17.62 12.19 9.14
N ASN A 137 -16.82 11.29 8.56
CA ASN A 137 -17.10 9.86 8.48
C ASN A 137 -16.07 9.01 9.26
N PHE A 138 -15.37 9.61 10.23
CA PHE A 138 -14.17 9.03 10.84
C PHE A 138 -14.37 7.60 11.36
N GLU A 139 -15.51 7.34 12.01
CA GLU A 139 -15.78 6.02 12.62
C GLU A 139 -15.97 4.91 11.58
N ILE A 140 -16.64 5.18 10.46
CA ILE A 140 -16.78 4.17 9.39
C ILE A 140 -15.46 3.96 8.64
N TYR A 141 -14.65 5.00 8.45
CA TYR A 141 -13.28 4.84 7.95
C TYR A 141 -12.43 3.96 8.90
N SER A 142 -12.58 4.12 10.22
CA SER A 142 -11.89 3.29 11.23
C SER A 142 -12.32 1.82 11.15
N GLN A 143 -13.62 1.54 10.94
CA GLN A 143 -14.11 0.17 10.75
C GLN A 143 -13.51 -0.49 9.50
N TYR A 144 -13.31 0.27 8.42
CA TYR A 144 -12.62 -0.25 7.24
C TYR A 144 -11.16 -0.62 7.53
N PHE A 145 -10.48 0.11 8.42
CA PHE A 145 -9.12 -0.23 8.85
C PHE A 145 -9.09 -1.51 9.68
N ASP A 146 -10.08 -1.74 10.55
CA ASP A 146 -10.21 -3.02 11.26
C ASP A 146 -10.30 -4.19 10.27
N VAL A 147 -11.09 -4.04 9.21
CA VAL A 147 -11.21 -5.04 8.13
C VAL A 147 -9.88 -5.21 7.39
N ALA A 148 -9.22 -4.11 7.04
CA ALA A 148 -7.94 -4.11 6.34
C ALA A 148 -6.85 -4.82 7.14
N GLU A 149 -6.73 -4.47 8.43
CA GLU A 149 -5.74 -5.02 9.36
C GLU A 149 -5.96 -6.51 9.59
N LYS A 150 -7.21 -6.93 9.81
CA LYS A 150 -7.56 -8.35 9.97
C LYS A 150 -7.17 -9.19 8.74
N ASN A 151 -7.30 -8.63 7.54
CA ASN A 151 -7.08 -9.34 6.28
C ASN A 151 -5.68 -9.13 5.68
N GLY A 152 -4.81 -8.34 6.33
CA GLY A 152 -3.47 -8.05 5.82
C GLY A 152 -3.50 -7.30 4.48
N LEU A 153 -4.41 -6.34 4.34
CA LEU A 153 -4.55 -5.50 3.15
C LEU A 153 -4.08 -4.09 3.48
N PRO A 154 -2.98 -3.58 2.91
CA PRO A 154 -2.59 -2.18 3.09
C PRO A 154 -3.71 -1.24 2.65
N CYS A 155 -3.89 -0.15 3.38
CA CYS A 155 -4.79 0.93 2.99
C CYS A 155 -4.04 1.97 2.16
N VAL A 156 -4.64 2.43 1.07
CA VAL A 156 -4.07 3.48 0.22
C VAL A 156 -5.09 4.59 0.02
N PHE A 157 -4.66 5.85 0.18
CA PHE A 157 -5.53 7.01 0.17
C PHE A 157 -5.12 7.96 -0.93
N HIS A 158 -6.09 8.45 -1.69
CA HIS A 158 -5.87 9.75 -2.33
C HIS A 158 -5.66 10.78 -1.23
N SER A 159 -4.60 11.60 -1.34
CA SER A 159 -4.21 12.58 -0.32
C SER A 159 -4.18 13.97 -0.95
N THR A 160 -4.96 14.90 -0.42
CA THR A 160 -4.97 16.30 -0.85
C THR A 160 -5.58 17.18 0.25
N THR A 161 -5.03 18.36 0.45
CA THR A 161 -5.56 19.35 1.42
C THR A 161 -6.80 20.05 0.85
N ASP A 162 -7.95 19.36 0.84
CA ASP A 162 -9.23 19.83 0.27
C ASP A 162 -10.41 19.78 1.26
N GLY A 163 -10.16 19.44 2.53
CA GLY A 163 -11.16 19.25 3.57
C GLY A 163 -11.84 17.87 3.56
N LYS A 164 -11.50 16.99 2.61
CA LYS A 164 -12.06 15.63 2.49
C LYS A 164 -10.98 14.56 2.62
N SER A 165 -9.91 14.68 1.84
CA SER A 165 -8.78 13.76 1.76
C SER A 165 -7.54 14.30 2.46
N ASP A 166 -7.72 15.17 3.46
CA ASP A 166 -6.64 15.88 4.12
C ASP A 166 -5.59 14.89 4.67
N PRO A 167 -4.29 15.07 4.34
CA PRO A 167 -3.21 14.20 4.84
C PRO A 167 -3.22 14.06 6.36
N LEU A 168 -3.54 15.13 7.09
CA LEU A 168 -3.63 15.12 8.55
C LEU A 168 -4.74 14.21 9.09
N GLU A 169 -5.88 14.10 8.41
CA GLU A 169 -6.96 13.20 8.82
C GLU A 169 -6.61 11.75 8.50
N ILE A 170 -5.92 11.49 7.38
CA ILE A 170 -5.35 10.16 7.06
C ILE A 170 -4.34 9.73 8.14
N ILE A 171 -3.44 10.63 8.55
CA ILE A 171 -2.46 10.37 9.61
C ILE A 171 -3.17 10.02 10.92
N LYS A 172 -4.17 10.82 11.35
CA LYS A 172 -4.94 10.53 12.57
C LYS A 172 -5.63 9.17 12.53
N LEU A 173 -6.16 8.77 11.37
CA LEU A 173 -6.76 7.46 11.18
C LEU A 173 -5.71 6.34 11.30
N ALA A 174 -4.56 6.49 10.63
CA ALA A 174 -3.45 5.55 10.73
C ALA A 174 -2.91 5.43 12.17
N GLU A 175 -3.00 6.49 12.97
CA GLU A 175 -2.56 6.47 14.37
C GLU A 175 -3.43 5.61 15.29
N LYS A 176 -4.68 5.30 14.90
CA LYS A 176 -5.48 4.27 15.58
C LYS A 176 -4.98 2.85 15.29
N HIS A 177 -4.23 2.66 14.20
CA HIS A 177 -3.72 1.37 13.72
C HIS A 177 -2.19 1.42 13.51
N PRO A 178 -1.40 1.62 14.59
CA PRO A 178 0.01 2.03 14.50
C PRO A 178 0.94 1.08 13.73
N LYS A 179 0.54 -0.18 13.54
CA LYS A 179 1.31 -1.20 12.80
C LYS A 179 0.79 -1.43 11.39
N HIS A 180 -0.43 -1.01 11.09
CA HIS A 180 -1.07 -1.24 9.82
C HIS A 180 -0.49 -0.30 8.76
N PRO A 181 0.00 -0.80 7.62
CA PRO A 181 0.53 0.05 6.57
C PRO A 181 -0.54 0.92 5.92
N VAL A 182 -0.27 2.22 5.83
CA VAL A 182 -1.11 3.19 5.13
C VAL A 182 -0.25 3.98 4.14
N VAL A 183 -0.69 4.07 2.90
CA VAL A 183 -0.01 4.85 1.85
C VAL A 183 -0.82 6.10 1.55
N LEU A 184 -0.17 7.26 1.62
CA LEU A 184 -0.71 8.52 1.13
C LEU A 184 -0.26 8.71 -0.32
N TYR A 185 -1.21 8.65 -1.25
CA TYR A 185 -0.91 8.89 -2.65
C TYR A 185 -0.71 10.37 -2.93
N HIS A 186 0.26 10.68 -3.79
CA HIS A 186 0.69 12.05 -4.17
C HIS A 186 1.37 12.87 -3.07
N VAL A 187 1.63 12.32 -1.88
CA VAL A 187 1.96 13.04 -0.63
C VAL A 187 0.83 14.01 -0.21
N ASP A 188 0.57 15.03 -1.03
CA ASP A 188 -0.47 16.05 -0.93
C ASP A 188 -0.72 16.62 -2.35
N LEU A 189 -1.68 16.05 -3.08
CA LEU A 189 -1.87 16.27 -4.52
C LEU A 189 -1.94 17.77 -4.86
N MET A 190 -1.06 18.18 -5.77
CA MET A 190 -0.99 19.55 -6.33
C MET A 190 -0.89 20.68 -5.28
N ALA A 191 -0.50 20.36 -4.05
CA ALA A 191 -0.28 21.36 -3.01
C ALA A 191 0.96 22.21 -3.30
N SER A 192 1.08 23.39 -2.68
CA SER A 192 2.32 24.17 -2.80
C SER A 192 3.51 23.38 -2.22
N PRO A 193 4.74 23.60 -2.68
CA PRO A 193 5.92 22.95 -2.11
C PRO A 193 6.00 23.09 -0.59
N GLU A 194 5.66 24.26 -0.03
CA GLU A 194 5.65 24.49 1.42
C GLU A 194 4.61 23.61 2.14
N GLN A 195 3.46 23.38 1.52
CA GLN A 195 2.42 22.52 2.07
C GLN A 195 2.82 21.04 1.99
N MET A 196 3.39 20.59 0.86
CA MET A 196 3.97 19.24 0.76
C MET A 196 5.06 19.01 1.80
N SER A 197 5.95 20.00 2.00
CA SER A 197 6.98 19.95 3.05
C SER A 197 6.38 19.78 4.44
N LYS A 198 5.31 20.50 4.78
CA LYS A 198 4.60 20.33 6.07
C LYS A 198 3.97 18.94 6.18
N THR A 199 3.40 18.42 5.10
CA THR A 199 2.83 17.07 5.07
C THR A 199 3.91 16.01 5.33
N ILE A 200 5.09 16.11 4.69
CA ILE A 200 6.24 15.24 4.97
C ILE A 200 6.69 15.34 6.43
N ASP A 201 6.68 16.55 7.01
CA ASP A 201 7.05 16.75 8.41
C ASP A 201 6.08 16.07 9.37
N ASN A 202 4.78 16.19 9.12
CA ASN A 202 3.75 15.50 9.91
C ASN A 202 3.87 13.97 9.82
N ILE A 203 4.18 13.43 8.63
CA ILE A 203 4.44 11.99 8.43
C ILE A 203 5.68 11.57 9.22
N SER A 204 6.79 12.31 9.08
CA SER A 204 8.04 12.04 9.81
C SER A 204 7.82 12.04 11.33
N ASP A 205 7.05 13.00 11.84
CA ASP A 205 6.74 13.10 13.26
C ASP A 205 5.84 11.96 13.75
N SER A 206 4.91 11.46 12.93
CA SER A 206 4.12 10.28 13.28
C SER A 206 4.98 9.00 13.29
N LEU A 207 5.85 8.83 12.30
CA LEU A 207 6.79 7.71 12.18
C LEU A 207 7.81 7.65 13.34
N LYS A 208 8.47 8.78 13.66
CA LYS A 208 9.48 8.85 14.74
C LYS A 208 8.93 8.46 16.10
N ASN A 209 7.66 8.75 16.33
CA ASN A 209 6.97 8.42 17.58
C ASN A 209 6.29 7.04 17.52
N SER A 210 6.52 6.25 16.45
CA SER A 210 5.89 4.95 16.22
C SER A 210 4.36 4.98 16.36
N ARG A 211 3.74 6.13 16.03
CA ARG A 211 2.30 6.33 16.15
C ARG A 211 1.57 5.75 14.96
N SER A 212 2.23 5.61 13.81
CA SER A 212 1.65 5.07 12.58
C SER A 212 2.71 4.37 11.73
N ASN A 213 2.27 3.61 10.72
CA ASN A 213 3.11 2.95 9.73
C ASN A 213 2.78 3.51 8.33
N LEU A 214 3.34 4.68 8.04
CA LEU A 214 3.01 5.48 6.86
C LEU A 214 4.04 5.32 5.73
N TYR A 215 3.53 5.34 4.51
CA TYR A 215 4.29 5.41 3.27
C TYR A 215 3.69 6.52 2.39
N VAL A 216 4.45 6.93 1.38
CA VAL A 216 3.96 7.86 0.35
C VAL A 216 4.30 7.33 -1.02
N ASP A 217 3.49 7.64 -2.02
CA ASP A 217 4.01 7.75 -3.39
C ASP A 217 4.18 9.21 -3.78
N ILE A 218 5.09 9.45 -4.72
CA ILE A 218 5.55 10.78 -5.14
C ILE A 218 5.00 11.19 -6.52
N SER A 219 3.88 10.63 -6.94
CA SER A 219 3.18 11.06 -8.16
C SER A 219 2.59 12.46 -8.02
N TRP A 220 2.31 13.11 -9.16
CA TRP A 220 1.64 14.41 -9.24
C TRP A 220 2.20 15.53 -8.36
N LEU A 221 3.52 15.66 -8.31
CA LEU A 221 4.17 16.86 -7.77
C LEU A 221 3.78 18.10 -8.60
N THR A 222 3.60 19.23 -7.94
CA THR A 222 2.99 20.44 -8.51
C THR A 222 3.76 21.00 -9.70
N GLY A 223 3.10 21.06 -10.87
CA GLY A 223 3.72 21.52 -12.11
C GLY A 223 4.98 20.71 -12.42
N LEU A 224 4.86 19.38 -12.45
CA LEU A 224 5.95 18.42 -12.41
C LEU A 224 7.19 18.84 -13.22
N PHE A 225 6.98 19.24 -14.47
CA PHE A 225 8.04 19.64 -15.40
C PHE A 225 8.41 21.13 -15.33
N ASP A 226 7.47 21.99 -14.90
CA ASP A 226 7.66 23.44 -14.84
C ASP A 226 8.34 23.90 -13.54
N ASN A 227 8.23 23.12 -12.46
CA ASN A 227 8.78 23.39 -11.12
C ASN A 227 9.81 22.34 -10.69
N ALA A 228 10.62 21.86 -11.64
CA ALA A 228 11.53 20.73 -11.44
C ALA A 228 12.41 20.85 -10.19
N GLU A 229 13.01 22.02 -9.92
CA GLU A 229 13.89 22.20 -8.76
C GLU A 229 13.14 22.16 -7.42
N GLN A 230 11.93 22.72 -7.34
CA GLN A 230 11.09 22.62 -6.16
C GLN A 230 10.66 21.16 -5.93
N ASN A 231 10.29 20.45 -7.01
CA ASN A 231 9.89 19.04 -6.94
C ASN A 231 11.07 18.15 -6.51
N LYS A 232 12.29 18.44 -6.98
CA LYS A 232 13.51 17.78 -6.47
C LYS A 232 13.66 17.98 -4.97
N ASN A 233 13.47 19.20 -4.48
CA ASN A 233 13.58 19.50 -3.05
C ASN A 233 12.55 18.73 -2.22
N THR A 234 11.32 18.58 -2.71
CA THR A 234 10.29 17.76 -2.07
C THR A 234 10.72 16.29 -1.96
N ILE A 235 11.22 15.68 -3.05
CA ILE A 235 11.71 14.29 -3.03
C ILE A 235 12.90 14.15 -2.08
N LYS A 236 13.86 15.08 -2.13
CA LYS A 236 15.04 15.10 -1.24
C LYS A 236 14.63 15.21 0.24
N GLN A 237 13.64 16.04 0.56
CA GLN A 237 13.11 16.14 1.91
C GLN A 237 12.44 14.84 2.35
N ALA A 238 11.68 14.16 1.48
CA ALA A 238 11.11 12.86 1.81
C ALA A 238 12.22 11.83 2.09
N LEU A 239 13.25 11.75 1.23
CA LEU A 239 14.42 10.89 1.44
C LEU A 239 15.10 11.16 2.79
N GLU A 240 15.27 12.44 3.15
CA GLU A 240 15.90 12.85 4.40
C GLU A 240 15.03 12.52 5.64
N LYS A 241 13.72 12.80 5.58
CA LYS A 241 12.86 12.80 6.77
C LYS A 241 12.11 11.49 7.02
N ILE A 242 11.79 10.73 5.98
CA ILE A 242 11.02 9.48 6.09
C ILE A 242 11.78 8.26 5.55
N GLY A 243 12.83 8.47 4.75
CA GLY A 243 13.69 7.39 4.23
C GLY A 243 13.19 6.77 2.93
N SER A 244 14.11 6.19 2.16
CA SER A 244 13.78 5.51 0.90
C SER A 244 12.89 4.29 1.09
N ASP A 245 12.91 3.66 2.26
CA ASP A 245 12.09 2.49 2.65
C ASP A 245 10.61 2.84 2.92
N ARG A 246 10.24 4.12 2.84
CA ARG A 246 8.87 4.63 3.01
C ARG A 246 8.32 5.34 1.78
N ILE A 247 9.08 5.39 0.70
CA ILE A 247 8.70 6.05 -0.54
C ILE A 247 8.42 4.99 -1.60
N LEU A 248 7.34 5.13 -2.34
CA LEU A 248 6.88 4.24 -3.39
C LEU A 248 6.85 4.99 -4.72
N PHE A 249 7.13 4.29 -5.81
CA PHE A 249 6.86 4.79 -7.15
C PHE A 249 5.40 4.54 -7.52
N GLY A 250 4.66 5.61 -7.79
CA GLY A 250 3.32 5.59 -8.36
C GLY A 250 3.24 6.58 -9.52
N SER A 251 2.39 6.34 -10.52
CA SER A 251 2.22 7.28 -11.64
C SER A 251 0.82 7.87 -11.78
N ASP A 252 -0.20 7.20 -11.25
CA ASP A 252 -1.61 7.52 -11.53
C ASP A 252 -2.03 7.24 -12.98
N ALA A 253 -1.30 6.37 -13.68
CA ALA A 253 -1.61 6.01 -15.06
C ALA A 253 -3.00 5.36 -15.20
N PRO A 254 -3.72 5.63 -16.30
CA PRO A 254 -3.33 6.45 -17.46
C PRO A 254 -3.93 7.87 -17.40
N ILE A 255 -4.17 8.42 -16.20
CA ILE A 255 -4.90 9.68 -16.05
C ILE A 255 -4.08 10.85 -16.59
N ALA A 256 -4.76 11.70 -17.36
CA ALA A 256 -4.22 12.95 -17.89
C ALA A 256 -2.83 12.76 -18.54
N GLU A 257 -1.80 13.44 -18.04
CA GLU A 257 -0.49 13.38 -18.66
C GLU A 257 0.29 12.10 -18.39
N MET A 258 -0.09 11.35 -17.35
CA MET A 258 0.51 10.06 -17.02
C MET A 258 -0.06 8.93 -17.88
N GLY A 259 -1.03 9.21 -18.77
CA GLY A 259 -1.40 8.32 -19.87
C GLY A 259 -0.42 8.35 -21.05
N ASP A 260 0.42 9.38 -21.15
CA ASP A 260 1.44 9.48 -22.18
C ASP A 260 2.71 8.72 -21.79
N LYS A 261 3.12 7.76 -22.62
CA LYS A 261 4.29 6.89 -22.36
C LYS A 261 5.61 7.65 -22.24
N GLU A 262 5.77 8.77 -22.95
CA GLU A 262 7.00 9.56 -22.92
C GLU A 262 7.05 10.41 -21.66
N LYS A 263 5.93 11.00 -21.25
CA LYS A 263 5.81 11.73 -19.99
C LYS A 263 5.97 10.81 -18.78
N TYR A 264 5.41 9.61 -18.82
CA TYR A 264 5.67 8.57 -17.83
C TYR A 264 7.18 8.30 -17.69
N GLY A 265 7.86 8.06 -18.83
CA GLY A 265 9.31 7.81 -18.86
C GLY A 265 10.10 8.97 -18.27
N LYS A 266 9.77 10.21 -18.68
CA LYS A 266 10.38 11.43 -18.14
C LYS A 266 10.19 11.57 -16.63
N PHE A 267 9.02 11.22 -16.10
CA PHE A 267 8.78 11.24 -14.67
C PHE A 267 9.65 10.20 -13.94
N ALA A 268 9.76 8.99 -14.47
CA ALA A 268 10.64 7.96 -13.90
C ALA A 268 12.12 8.40 -13.92
N ASP A 269 12.59 8.96 -15.03
CA ASP A 269 13.94 9.49 -15.14
C ASP A 269 14.19 10.63 -14.15
N PHE A 270 13.22 11.56 -14.02
CA PHE A 270 13.28 12.65 -13.04
C PHE A 270 13.44 12.14 -11.60
N VAL A 271 12.68 11.13 -11.20
CA VAL A 271 12.82 10.50 -9.87
C VAL A 271 14.20 9.88 -9.72
N GLU A 272 14.67 9.12 -10.72
CA GLU A 272 15.97 8.45 -10.66
C GLU A 272 17.14 9.44 -10.54
N GLU A 273 17.13 10.50 -11.36
CA GLU A 273 18.12 11.57 -11.31
C GLU A 273 18.13 12.28 -9.96
N THR A 274 16.95 12.58 -9.41
CA THR A 274 16.81 13.26 -8.13
C THR A 274 17.40 12.44 -6.98
N VAL A 275 17.11 11.13 -6.94
CA VAL A 275 17.65 10.21 -5.92
C VAL A 275 19.17 10.10 -6.05
N LYS A 276 19.69 9.96 -7.27
CA LYS A 276 21.15 9.93 -7.53
C LYS A 276 21.84 11.23 -7.12
N GLU A 277 21.20 12.38 -7.37
CA GLU A 277 21.72 13.68 -6.94
C GLU A 277 21.79 13.78 -5.41
N PHE A 278 20.77 13.32 -4.69
CA PHE A 278 20.74 13.29 -3.22
C PHE A 278 21.86 12.42 -2.64
N TYR A 279 22.09 11.25 -3.23
CA TYR A 279 23.12 10.29 -2.80
C TYR A 279 24.42 10.38 -3.63
N LYS A 280 24.75 11.54 -4.21
CA LYS A 280 25.89 11.69 -5.13
C LYS A 280 27.23 11.17 -4.59
N ASP A 281 27.44 11.30 -3.27
CA ASP A 281 28.66 10.87 -2.58
C ASP A 281 28.55 9.44 -2.01
N LYS A 282 27.40 8.78 -2.21
CA LYS A 282 27.05 7.45 -1.68
C LYS A 282 26.34 6.60 -2.75
N PRO A 283 27.02 6.22 -3.85
CA PRO A 283 26.38 5.54 -4.99
C PRO A 283 25.75 4.18 -4.64
N VAL A 284 26.26 3.47 -3.63
CA VAL A 284 25.66 2.22 -3.15
C VAL A 284 24.31 2.49 -2.47
N ASP A 285 24.23 3.54 -1.65
CA ASP A 285 22.98 3.96 -1.01
C ASP A 285 21.98 4.47 -2.06
N ALA A 286 22.46 5.14 -3.10
CA ALA A 286 21.63 5.58 -4.22
C ALA A 286 20.93 4.38 -4.91
N GLU A 287 21.69 3.34 -5.27
CA GLU A 287 21.11 2.15 -5.92
C GLU A 287 20.15 1.40 -4.99
N LYS A 288 20.46 1.32 -3.69
CA LYS A 288 19.52 0.76 -2.72
C LYS A 288 18.22 1.56 -2.68
N ALA A 289 18.31 2.89 -2.55
CA ALA A 289 17.14 3.76 -2.49
C ALA A 289 16.28 3.68 -3.77
N LEU A 290 16.91 3.58 -4.94
CA LEU A 290 16.21 3.38 -6.21
C LEU A 290 15.47 2.05 -6.25
N ASN A 291 16.08 0.96 -5.76
CA ASN A 291 15.42 -0.34 -5.70
C ASN A 291 14.25 -0.34 -4.70
N ASP A 292 14.44 0.28 -3.52
CA ASP A 292 13.39 0.47 -2.52
C ASP A 292 12.18 1.17 -3.17
N ILE A 293 12.41 2.35 -3.78
CA ILE A 293 11.36 3.21 -4.35
C ILE A 293 10.66 2.57 -5.55
N PHE A 294 11.43 2.10 -6.53
CA PHE A 294 10.85 1.60 -7.78
C PHE A 294 10.26 0.20 -7.66
N TYR A 295 10.64 -0.61 -6.66
CA TYR A 295 10.21 -2.01 -6.64
C TYR A 295 10.03 -2.61 -5.24
N ASP A 296 11.08 -2.62 -4.42
CA ASP A 296 11.17 -3.53 -3.28
C ASP A 296 10.17 -3.18 -2.17
N ASN A 297 9.93 -1.87 -1.93
CA ASN A 297 8.93 -1.45 -0.96
C ASN A 297 7.51 -1.90 -1.36
N ALA A 298 7.14 -1.72 -2.63
CA ALA A 298 5.83 -2.14 -3.13
C ALA A 298 5.68 -3.66 -3.12
N GLU A 299 6.73 -4.40 -3.48
CA GLU A 299 6.75 -5.86 -3.43
C GLU A 299 6.55 -6.36 -1.99
N GLU A 300 7.30 -5.81 -1.03
CA GLU A 300 7.20 -6.19 0.37
C GLU A 300 5.82 -5.86 0.96
N LEU A 301 5.31 -4.67 0.63
CA LEU A 301 4.09 -4.14 1.19
C LEU A 301 2.84 -4.89 0.68
N PHE A 302 2.73 -5.08 -0.63
CA PHE A 302 1.50 -5.57 -1.26
C PHE A 302 1.54 -7.06 -1.61
N ILE A 303 2.72 -7.64 -1.87
CA ILE A 303 2.84 -9.03 -2.36
C ILE A 303 3.35 -9.97 -1.28
N ASP A 304 4.56 -9.71 -0.75
CA ASP A 304 5.17 -10.59 0.25
C ASP A 304 4.48 -10.47 1.61
N LYS A 305 4.01 -9.27 1.94
CA LYS A 305 3.29 -8.94 3.18
C LYS A 305 4.01 -9.42 4.44
N LYS A 306 5.34 -9.29 4.49
CA LYS A 306 6.17 -9.72 5.64
C LYS A 306 5.78 -9.03 6.95
N TRP A 307 5.18 -7.85 6.85
CA TRP A 307 4.64 -7.07 7.96
C TRP A 307 3.39 -7.72 8.59
N PHE A 308 2.64 -8.53 7.84
CA PHE A 308 1.38 -9.11 8.30
C PHE A 308 1.59 -10.48 8.95
N LYS A 309 1.06 -10.65 10.17
CA LYS A 309 1.02 -11.93 10.87
C LYS A 309 -0.44 -12.30 11.15
N LYS A 310 -0.94 -13.37 10.52
CA LYS A 310 -2.31 -13.83 10.78
C LYS A 310 -2.51 -14.18 12.27
N PRO A 311 -3.64 -13.81 12.87
CA PRO A 311 -3.99 -14.27 14.21
C PRO A 311 -4.05 -15.81 14.28
N ILE A 312 -3.42 -16.39 15.31
CA ILE A 312 -3.23 -17.85 15.49
C ILE A 312 -4.57 -18.62 15.62
N ASN A 313 -5.68 -17.93 15.96
CA ASN A 313 -6.97 -18.55 16.25
C ASN A 313 -7.78 -18.99 15.00
N GLU A 314 -7.40 -18.60 13.79
CA GLU A 314 -8.09 -19.05 12.56
C GLU A 314 -7.43 -20.27 11.90
N THR A 315 -6.20 -20.62 12.29
CA THR A 315 -5.46 -21.75 11.70
C THR A 315 -6.01 -23.12 12.12
N PHE A 316 -6.70 -23.20 13.27
CA PHE A 316 -7.36 -24.42 13.73
C PHE A 316 -8.71 -24.71 13.05
N GLY A 317 -9.36 -23.70 12.47
CA GLY A 317 -10.66 -23.86 11.79
C GLY A 317 -10.55 -24.42 10.36
N GLU A 318 -9.45 -24.11 9.65
CA GLU A 318 -9.22 -24.57 8.28
C GLU A 318 -8.70 -26.02 8.20
N GLN A 319 -7.96 -26.49 9.21
CA GLN A 319 -7.50 -27.89 9.24
C GLN A 319 -8.63 -28.90 9.54
N ILE A 320 -9.75 -28.48 10.14
CA ILE A 320 -10.89 -29.36 10.43
C ILE A 320 -11.84 -29.49 9.21
N LYS A 321 -11.79 -28.54 8.25
CA LYS A 321 -12.67 -28.57 7.05
C LYS A 321 -12.09 -29.33 5.84
N LYS A 322 -10.87 -29.88 5.94
CA LYS A 322 -10.28 -30.77 4.92
C LYS A 322 -10.10 -32.18 5.46
N SER A 323 -11.20 -32.85 5.81
CA SER A 323 -11.24 -34.31 5.90
C SER A 323 -12.34 -34.82 4.96
N PRO A 324 -12.00 -35.58 3.90
CA PRO A 324 -12.99 -36.19 3.05
C PRO A 324 -13.69 -37.32 3.80
N SER A 325 -15.01 -37.23 3.87
CA SER A 325 -15.88 -38.29 4.37
C SER A 325 -15.68 -39.56 3.56
N SER A 326 -15.15 -40.61 4.19
CA SER A 326 -15.36 -41.97 3.70
C SER A 326 -15.49 -42.96 4.85
N ASN A 327 -16.62 -43.67 4.81
CA ASN A 327 -16.98 -44.92 5.47
C ASN A 327 -17.10 -45.01 7.00
N LYS A 328 -18.36 -45.22 7.41
CA LYS A 328 -18.78 -45.88 8.65
C LYS A 328 -18.14 -47.27 8.76
N LYS A 329 -17.39 -47.53 9.84
CA LYS A 329 -17.54 -48.65 10.80
C LYS A 329 -16.25 -48.85 11.61
N GLY A 330 -16.37 -48.83 12.95
CA GLY A 330 -15.31 -49.10 13.94
C GLY A 330 -14.49 -47.85 14.26
N LEU A 331 -14.24 -47.43 15.49
CA LEU A 331 -14.28 -48.08 16.80
C LEU A 331 -14.44 -46.96 17.85
N TRP A 332 -15.10 -47.27 18.96
CA TRP A 332 -15.24 -46.42 20.14
C TRP A 332 -13.90 -46.21 20.89
N ILE A 333 -13.91 -45.23 21.82
CA ILE A 333 -12.97 -44.97 22.95
C ILE A 333 -11.76 -44.08 22.55
N ALA A 334 -11.45 -42.92 23.15
CA ALA A 334 -11.72 -42.39 24.49
C ALA A 334 -11.94 -40.86 24.48
N ALA A 335 -12.96 -40.43 25.21
CA ALA A 335 -12.92 -39.15 25.91
C ALA A 335 -12.19 -39.38 27.24
N GLY A 336 -11.31 -38.45 27.63
CA GLY A 336 -10.91 -38.28 29.01
C GLY A 336 -9.41 -38.43 29.30
N ILE A 337 -8.91 -37.38 29.96
CA ILE A 337 -7.69 -37.30 30.80
C ILE A 337 -6.39 -36.99 30.06
N LEU A 338 -6.00 -35.71 30.12
CA LEU A 338 -4.68 -35.31 30.62
C LEU A 338 -4.76 -33.89 31.22
N ALA A 339 -5.58 -33.79 32.28
CA ALA A 339 -5.28 -32.94 33.42
C ALA A 339 -4.37 -33.73 34.37
N VAL A 340 -3.12 -34.00 33.96
CA VAL A 340 -2.02 -34.39 34.86
C VAL A 340 -0.73 -33.85 34.24
N GLY A 341 -0.20 -32.78 34.80
CA GLY A 341 1.02 -32.13 34.34
C GLY A 341 1.26 -30.73 34.91
N VAL A 342 0.87 -30.50 36.18
CA VAL A 342 1.45 -29.42 36.98
C VAL A 342 2.75 -29.96 37.61
N LEU A 343 3.67 -29.05 37.91
CA LEU A 343 4.77 -29.18 38.90
C LEU A 343 6.13 -29.71 38.41
N ALA A 344 6.85 -28.88 37.66
CA ALA A 344 8.32 -28.86 37.74
C ALA A 344 8.91 -27.54 37.20
N LEU A 345 8.57 -26.38 37.78
CA LEU A 345 9.37 -25.15 37.53
C LEU A 345 9.23 -24.04 38.60
N VAL A 346 8.76 -24.36 39.81
CA VAL A 346 8.80 -23.42 40.94
C VAL A 346 9.32 -24.15 42.18
N ALA A 347 10.62 -24.46 42.17
CA ALA A 347 11.40 -24.83 43.34
C ALA A 347 12.88 -24.54 43.07
N LYS A 348 13.20 -23.27 42.85
CA LYS A 348 14.58 -22.77 42.84
C LYS A 348 14.66 -21.39 43.50
N CYS A 349 13.99 -21.24 44.61
CA CYS A 349 14.27 -20.20 45.61
C CYS A 349 14.18 -20.88 46.98
N PHE A 350 15.14 -20.56 47.85
CA PHE A 350 15.29 -21.01 49.24
C PHE A 350 15.96 -22.39 49.45
N ASN A 351 17.30 -22.38 49.54
CA ASN A 351 17.97 -22.58 50.83
C ASN A 351 19.49 -22.46 50.64
N ALA A 352 20.02 -21.32 51.08
CA ALA A 352 21.41 -21.15 51.46
C ALA A 352 21.44 -21.09 52.99
N GLU A 353 21.94 -22.14 53.63
CA GLU A 353 22.53 -22.15 54.97
C GLU A 353 23.82 -22.97 54.77
N ASP A 354 24.99 -22.38 54.69
CA ASP A 354 25.78 -21.70 55.72
C ASP A 354 25.97 -22.51 57.00
N LYS A 355 27.26 -22.79 57.28
CA LYS A 355 27.90 -23.31 58.50
C LYS A 355 27.83 -24.85 58.69
N THR A 356 28.90 -25.54 59.11
CA THR A 356 29.98 -25.12 60.03
C THR A 356 31.18 -26.05 59.97
N LYS A 357 32.37 -25.45 60.17
CA LYS A 357 33.52 -25.86 61.00
C LYS A 357 33.80 -27.36 61.31
N SER A 358 35.12 -27.61 61.20
CA SER A 358 36.01 -28.69 61.67
C SER A 358 36.04 -29.98 60.86
#